data_AF-A0A961UK28-F1
#
_entry.id   AF-A0A961UK28-F1
#
_cell.length_a   1.000
_cell.length_b   1.000
_cell.length_c   1.000
_cell.angle_alpha   90.00
_cell.angle_beta   90.00
_cell.angle_gamma   90.00
#
_symmetry.space_group_name_H-M   'P 1'
#
loop_
_entity.id
_entity.type
_entity.pdbx_description
1 polymer ?
#
loop_
_entity_poly.entity_id
_entity_poly.type
_entity_poly.pdbx_seq_one_letter_code
_entity_poly.pdbx_strand_id
1 'polypeptide(L)' 'VKDLVPDLTRFYTQLASVEPWLKTASPTPEREWKQSHDDREKLDGLYECILCACCSTSCPSYWWN' A
#
# COMPACT_ATOMS: atom_id res chain seq x y z
N VAL A 1 19.85 -11.01 -5.13
CA VAL A 1 19.93 -11.18 -3.67
C VAL A 1 21.37 -11.48 -3.31
N LYS A 2 22.05 -10.53 -2.68
CA LYS A 2 23.46 -10.64 -2.28
C LYS A 2 23.82 -9.47 -1.36
N ASP A 3 24.72 -9.70 -0.41
CA ASP A 3 25.18 -8.68 0.55
C ASP A 3 23.99 -8.02 1.25
N LEU A 4 23.85 -6.69 1.16
CA LEU A 4 22.75 -5.94 1.77
C LEU A 4 21.50 -5.83 0.87
N VAL A 5 21.38 -6.67 -0.17
CA VAL A 5 20.23 -6.67 -1.09
C VAL A 5 19.34 -7.89 -0.82
N PRO A 6 18.23 -7.73 -0.07
CA PRO A 6 17.29 -8.82 0.22
C PRO A 6 16.42 -9.18 -0.99
N ASP A 7 15.77 -10.34 -0.90
CA ASP A 7 14.67 -10.69 -1.80
C ASP A 7 13.37 -10.05 -1.30
N LEU A 8 12.76 -9.19 -2.10
CA LEU A 8 11.48 -8.53 -1.77
C LEU A 8 10.29 -9.11 -2.53
N THR A 9 10.47 -10.23 -3.25
CA THR A 9 9.40 -10.85 -4.06
C THR A 9 8.14 -11.09 -3.23
N ARG A 10 8.27 -11.71 -2.04
CA ARG A 10 7.14 -11.98 -1.15
C ARG A 10 6.41 -10.71 -0.70
N PHE A 11 7.16 -9.68 -0.31
CA PHE A 11 6.59 -8.40 0.12
C PHE A 11 5.73 -7.78 -1.00
N TYR A 12 6.25 -7.75 -2.23
CA TYR A 12 5.50 -7.21 -3.37
C TYR A 12 4.34 -8.11 -3.81
N THR A 13 4.46 -9.43 -3.74
CA THR A 13 3.34 -10.34 -4.01
C THR A 13 2.19 -10.12 -3.04
N GLN A 14 2.48 -9.94 -1.75
CA GLN A 14 1.45 -9.66 -0.75
C GLN A 14 0.83 -8.26 -0.95
N LEU A 15 1.64 -7.24 -1.25
CA LEU A 15 1.13 -5.91 -1.60
C LEU A 15 0.19 -5.98 -2.83
N ALA A 16 0.54 -6.76 -3.85
CA ALA A 16 -0.31 -6.92 -5.02
C ALA A 16 -1.64 -7.63 -4.67
N SER A 17 -1.63 -8.59 -3.73
CA SER A 17 -2.83 -9.34 -3.34
C SER A 17 -3.92 -8.50 -2.68
N VAL A 18 -3.59 -7.32 -2.13
CA VAL A 18 -4.60 -6.40 -1.57
C VAL A 18 -5.20 -5.47 -2.62
N GLU A 19 -4.76 -5.57 -3.87
CA GLU A 19 -5.27 -4.80 -5.01
C GLU A 19 -5.25 -3.28 -4.74
N PRO A 20 -4.06 -2.66 -4.58
CA PRO A 20 -3.90 -1.30 -4.05
C PRO A 20 -4.19 -0.21 -5.10
N TRP A 21 -5.35 -0.29 -5.74
CA TRP A 21 -5.88 0.69 -6.68
C TRP A 21 -7.31 1.06 -6.33
N LEU A 22 -7.76 2.22 -6.82
CA LEU A 22 -9.13 2.68 -6.61
C LEU A 22 -10.12 1.76 -7.33
N LYS A 23 -11.07 1.19 -6.60
CA LYS A 23 -12.19 0.41 -7.13
C LYS A 23 -13.46 1.24 -7.02
N THR A 24 -14.17 1.41 -8.13
CA THR A 24 -15.38 2.23 -8.20
C THR A 24 -16.60 1.38 -8.52
N ALA A 25 -17.73 1.67 -7.89
CA ALA A 25 -19.00 1.03 -8.21
C ALA A 25 -19.73 1.73 -9.36
N SER A 26 -19.41 2.99 -9.62
CA SER A 26 -19.98 3.78 -10.71
C SER A 26 -19.01 3.91 -11.89
N PRO A 27 -19.53 4.19 -13.10
CA PRO A 27 -18.71 4.57 -14.24
C PRO A 27 -17.83 5.79 -13.93
N THR A 28 -16.70 5.88 -14.62
CA THR A 28 -15.81 7.05 -14.56
C THR A 28 -16.59 8.30 -14.97
N PRO A 29 -16.58 9.38 -14.16
CA PRO A 29 -17.24 10.63 -14.51
C PRO A 29 -16.56 11.33 -15.70
N GLU A 30 -17.25 12.27 -16.33
CA GLU A 30 -16.69 13.09 -17.42
C GLU A 30 -15.54 14.02 -16.96
N ARG A 31 -15.44 14.29 -15.65
CA ARG A 31 -14.42 15.13 -15.01
C ARG A 31 -13.77 14.40 -13.83
N GLU A 32 -13.27 15.12 -12.83
CA GLU A 32 -12.72 14.53 -11.62
C GLU A 32 -13.77 13.87 -10.69
N TRP A 33 -13.31 12.91 -9.89
CA TRP A 33 -14.05 12.44 -8.72
C TRP A 33 -14.08 13.52 -7.65
N LYS A 34 -15.27 13.85 -7.13
CA LYS A 34 -15.41 14.81 -6.03
C LYS A 34 -15.08 14.12 -4.70
N GLN A 35 -14.20 14.74 -3.92
CA GLN A 35 -13.86 14.34 -2.56
C GLN A 35 -13.91 15.58 -1.66
N SER A 36 -14.51 15.48 -0.47
CA SER A 36 -14.49 16.55 0.53
C SER A 36 -13.11 16.64 1.20
N HIS A 37 -12.80 17.77 1.85
CA HIS A 37 -11.54 17.91 2.59
C HIS A 37 -11.47 16.90 3.75
N ASP A 38 -12.52 16.84 4.56
CA ASP A 38 -12.65 15.89 5.68
C ASP A 38 -12.51 14.42 5.24
N ASP A 39 -12.97 14.06 4.03
CA ASP A 39 -12.77 12.71 3.49
C ASP A 39 -11.34 12.48 2.98
N ARG A 40 -10.67 13.51 2.46
CA ARG A 40 -9.27 13.43 2.03
C ARG A 40 -8.32 13.31 3.22
N GLU A 41 -8.56 14.05 4.29
CA GLU A 41 -7.73 14.03 5.52
C GLU A 41 -7.66 12.63 6.14
N LYS A 42 -8.69 11.79 5.98
CA LYS A 42 -8.69 10.39 6.45
C LYS A 42 -7.56 9.54 5.86
N LEU A 43 -6.95 9.96 4.76
CA LEU A 43 -5.82 9.26 4.15
C LEU A 43 -4.47 9.67 4.74
N ASP A 44 -4.40 10.78 5.48
CA ASP A 44 -3.15 11.29 6.06
C ASP A 44 -2.61 10.30 7.10
N GLY A 45 -1.29 10.09 7.07
CA GLY A 45 -0.58 9.03 7.80
C GLY A 45 -0.61 7.64 7.15
N LEU A 46 -1.43 7.42 6.10
CA LEU A 46 -1.53 6.15 5.39
C LEU A 46 -0.82 6.18 4.03
N TYR A 47 -1.04 7.23 3.23
CA TYR A 47 -0.52 7.29 1.85
C TYR A 47 0.99 7.60 1.79
N GLU A 48 1.57 8.08 2.88
CA GLU A 48 2.97 8.48 3.02
C GLU A 48 3.93 7.27 3.10
N CYS A 49 3.40 6.05 3.18
CA CYS A 49 4.18 4.83 3.17
C CYS A 49 5.08 4.74 1.92
N ILE A 50 6.39 4.68 2.13
CA ILE A 50 7.38 4.59 1.04
C ILE A 50 7.71 3.15 0.62
N LEU A 51 6.95 2.16 1.10
CA LEU A 51 7.14 0.73 0.81
C LEU A 51 8.56 0.19 1.10
N CYS A 52 9.22 0.68 2.16
CA CYS A 52 10.59 0.27 2.52
C CYS A 52 10.69 -1.11 3.20
N ALA A 53 9.57 -1.76 3.50
CA ALA A 53 9.45 -3.03 4.22
C ALA A 53 9.97 -3.05 5.68
N CYS A 54 10.49 -1.94 6.24
CA CYS A 54 11.04 -1.92 7.60
C CYS A 54 10.04 -2.32 8.69
N CYS A 55 8.78 -1.89 8.58
CA CYS A 55 7.74 -2.30 9.55
C CYS A 55 7.50 -3.81 9.51
N SER A 56 7.36 -4.39 8.32
CA SER A 56 7.17 -5.83 8.13
C SER A 56 8.36 -6.64 8.63
N THR A 57 9.59 -6.23 8.29
CA THR A 57 10.81 -6.93 8.73
C THR A 57 11.16 -6.69 10.19
N SER A 58 10.52 -5.73 10.87
CA SER A 58 10.60 -5.56 12.33
C SER A 58 9.59 -6.40 13.11
N CYS A 59 8.56 -6.94 12.44
CA CYS A 59 7.45 -7.65 13.08
C CYS A 59 7.77 -9.14 13.27
N PRO A 60 7.86 -9.65 14.52
CA PRO A 60 8.16 -11.07 14.75
C PRO A 60 7.13 -12.02 14.16
N SER A 61 5.85 -11.62 14.11
CA SER A 61 4.80 -12.44 13.49
C SER A 61 5.05 -12.65 12.00
N TYR A 62 5.58 -11.64 11.30
CA TYR A 62 5.89 -11.73 9.87
C TYR A 62 7.10 -12.62 9.57
N TRP A 63 7.99 -12.85 10.55
CA TRP A 63 9.15 -13.72 10.38
C TRP A 63 8.78 -15.20 10.32
N TRP A 64 7.76 -15.58 11.09
CA TRP A 64 7.39 -16.99 11.28
C TRP A 64 6.25 -17.45 10.37
N ASN A 65 5.63 -16.52 9.64
CA ASN A 65 4.64 -16.80 8.59
C ASN A 65 5.26 -16.48 7.25
#